data_AF-A0A941F450-F1
#
_entry.id   AF-A0A941F450-F1
#
_cell.length_a   1.000
_cell.length_b   1.000
_cell.length_c   1.000
_cell.angle_alpha   90.00
_cell.angle_beta   90.00
_cell.angle_gamma   90.00
#
_symmetry.space_group_name_H-M   'P 1'
#
loop_
_entity.id
_entity.type
_entity.pdbx_description
1 polymer ?
#
loop_
_entity_poly.entity_id
_entity_poly.type
_entity_poly.pdbx_seq_one_letter_code
_entity_poly.pdbx_strand_id
1 'polypeptide(L)'
;MDLEKYLETIDWCSFWNSQLTSLPLFLLGLILSIWLIPKITISKIKVDNKEYSKRKINFVITSLCEVINRITREYEIQGIGISICSKTSDKEVKKFVAILQPNILVSPTKELFDVNFLTKLQNSEPEDKYVRLTKEIKRLEYFLTRLEKVVGFHSLHLEDKIIQEIGVLCLDIIDLKKTFEENKIFEELNTKRTFVYGISELLNVYRKIIKLLDIVIKEKHLIIENTNTNNG
;
A
#
# COMPACT_ATOMS: atom_id res chain seq x y z
N MET A 1 -41.69 32.54 53.19
CA MET A 1 -40.72 31.63 53.84
C MET A 1 -39.37 32.28 53.62
N ASP A 2 -38.92 33.02 54.62
CA ASP A 2 -37.84 33.99 54.47
C ASP A 2 -36.51 33.29 54.23
N LEU A 3 -35.89 33.62 53.10
CA LEU A 3 -34.60 33.08 52.66
C LEU A 3 -33.51 33.32 53.72
N GLU A 4 -33.61 34.45 54.45
CA GLU A 4 -32.70 34.83 55.54
C GLU A 4 -32.71 33.83 56.70
N LYS A 5 -33.90 33.36 57.12
CA LYS A 5 -34.01 32.34 58.19
C LYS A 5 -33.44 30.99 57.80
N TYR A 6 -33.47 30.66 56.50
CA TYR A 6 -32.92 29.41 56.00
C TYR A 6 -31.38 29.45 55.95
N LEU A 7 -30.80 30.61 55.61
CA LEU A 7 -29.34 30.81 55.56
C LEU A 7 -28.69 30.79 56.95
N GLU A 8 -29.39 31.22 58.00
CA GLU A 8 -28.90 31.16 59.38
C GLU A 8 -28.88 29.74 59.97
N THR A 9 -29.72 28.83 59.47
CA THR A 9 -29.75 27.43 59.92
C THR A 9 -28.70 26.53 59.27
N ILE A 10 -27.99 27.02 58.25
CA ILE A 10 -26.94 26.25 57.58
C ILE A 10 -25.68 26.29 58.43
N ASP A 11 -25.18 25.11 58.82
CA ASP A 11 -23.88 24.97 59.48
C ASP A 11 -22.75 25.18 58.46
N TRP A 12 -22.42 26.45 58.26
CA TRP A 12 -21.38 26.88 57.34
C TRP A 12 -20.01 26.29 57.67
N CYS A 13 -19.71 25.98 58.94
CA CYS A 13 -18.45 25.35 59.34
C CYS A 13 -18.35 23.91 58.83
N SER A 14 -19.43 23.15 58.96
CA SER A 14 -19.52 21.79 58.40
C SER A 14 -19.45 21.80 56.87
N PHE A 15 -20.11 22.77 56.22
CA PHE A 15 -20.04 22.98 54.77
C PHE A 15 -18.60 23.27 54.30
N TRP A 16 -17.91 24.23 54.92
CA TRP A 16 -16.53 24.59 54.55
C TRP A 16 -15.54 23.46 54.83
N ASN A 17 -15.67 22.73 55.94
CA ASN A 17 -14.83 21.56 56.21
C ASN A 17 -15.04 20.44 55.18
N SER A 18 -16.29 20.17 54.80
CA SER A 18 -16.61 19.20 53.75
C SER A 18 -15.96 19.57 52.41
N GLN A 19 -16.03 20.85 52.01
CA GLN A 19 -15.39 21.34 50.79
C GLN A 19 -13.85 21.32 50.86
N LEU A 20 -13.26 21.67 52.01
CA LEU A 20 -11.80 21.59 52.21
C LEU A 20 -11.29 20.15 52.18
N THR A 21 -12.09 19.17 52.63
CA THR A 21 -11.71 17.75 52.55
C THR A 21 -11.84 17.15 51.15
N SER A 22 -12.73 17.68 50.30
CA SER A 22 -12.94 17.20 48.93
C SER A 22 -11.99 17.85 47.92
N LEU A 23 -11.51 19.07 48.18
CA LEU A 23 -10.62 19.83 47.28
C LEU A 23 -9.31 19.09 46.93
N PRO A 24 -8.59 18.44 47.86
CA PRO A 24 -7.38 17.68 47.54
C PRO A 24 -7.67 16.48 46.62
N LEU A 25 -8.79 15.78 46.84
CA LEU A 25 -9.20 14.66 45.98
C LEU A 25 -9.58 15.14 44.58
N PHE A 26 -10.23 16.29 44.48
CA PHE A 26 -10.53 16.93 43.20
C PHE A 26 -9.26 17.33 42.44
N LEU A 27 -8.30 17.99 43.12
CA LEU A 27 -7.01 18.36 42.52
C LEU A 27 -6.19 17.14 42.11
N LEU A 28 -6.17 16.08 42.93
CA LEU A 28 -5.52 14.82 42.60
C LEU A 28 -6.18 14.17 41.37
N GLY A 29 -7.52 14.17 41.29
CA GLY A 29 -8.27 13.69 40.14
C GLY A 29 -7.96 14.47 38.86
N LEU A 30 -7.81 15.80 38.96
CA LEU A 30 -7.41 16.66 37.84
C LEU A 30 -6.00 16.31 37.34
N ILE A 31 -5.03 16.20 38.25
CA ILE A 31 -3.63 15.84 37.90
C ILE A 31 -3.59 14.45 37.24
N LEU A 32 -4.29 13.48 37.82
CA LEU A 32 -4.39 12.14 37.26
C LEU A 32 -5.06 12.15 35.88
N SER A 33 -6.12 12.92 35.70
CA SER A 33 -6.81 13.05 34.40
C SER A 33 -5.90 13.65 33.31
N ILE A 34 -5.21 14.75 33.62
CA ILE A 34 -4.28 15.42 32.71
C ILE A 34 -3.12 14.48 32.32
N TRP A 35 -2.69 13.58 33.20
CA TRP A 35 -1.56 12.70 32.92
C TRP A 35 -1.97 11.37 32.27
N LEU A 36 -3.06 10.78 32.75
CA LEU A 36 -3.51 9.44 32.37
C LEU A 36 -4.21 9.44 31.01
N ILE A 37 -5.08 10.43 30.74
CA ILE A 37 -5.86 10.49 29.50
C ILE A 37 -4.95 10.60 28.26
N PRO A 38 -3.95 11.49 28.20
CA PRO A 38 -3.06 11.55 27.05
C PRO A 38 -2.27 10.26 26.86
N LYS A 39 -1.84 9.63 27.96
CA LYS A 39 -1.04 8.39 27.89
C LYS A 39 -1.85 7.23 27.31
N ILE A 40 -3.09 7.04 27.77
CA ILE A 40 -3.99 6.01 27.25
C ILE A 40 -4.34 6.30 25.78
N THR A 41 -4.70 7.56 25.47
CA THR A 41 -5.05 7.98 24.11
C THR A 41 -3.89 7.79 23.14
N ILE A 42 -2.67 8.21 23.49
CA ILE A 42 -1.47 8.01 22.67
C ILE A 42 -1.19 6.52 22.47
N SER A 43 -1.33 5.71 23.52
CA SER A 43 -1.12 4.26 23.41
C SER A 43 -2.12 3.62 22.44
N LYS A 44 -3.40 3.99 22.54
CA LYS A 44 -4.44 3.48 21.64
C LYS A 44 -4.20 3.93 20.20
N ILE A 45 -3.90 5.21 19.99
CA ILE A 45 -3.54 5.76 18.67
C ILE A 45 -2.35 5.00 18.07
N LYS A 46 -1.31 4.68 18.86
CA LYS A 46 -0.16 3.90 18.38
C LYS A 46 -0.55 2.49 17.92
N VAL A 47 -1.44 1.82 18.65
CA VAL A 47 -1.92 0.47 18.30
C VAL A 47 -2.75 0.53 17.02
N ASP A 48 -3.73 1.43 16.96
CA ASP A 48 -4.60 1.61 15.80
C ASP A 48 -3.78 1.96 14.56
N ASN A 49 -2.84 2.92 14.67
CA ASN A 49 -1.94 3.31 13.57
C ASN A 49 -1.11 2.12 13.06
N LYS A 50 -0.63 1.24 13.94
CA LYS A 50 0.13 0.05 13.56
C LYS A 50 -0.75 -0.93 12.77
N GLU A 51 -2.00 -1.11 13.18
CA GLU A 51 -2.93 -1.97 12.45
C GLU A 51 -3.32 -1.39 11.09
N TYR A 52 -3.62 -0.08 11.03
CA TYR A 52 -3.89 0.62 9.77
C TYR A 52 -2.69 0.53 8.81
N SER A 53 -1.46 0.73 9.30
CA SER A 53 -0.24 0.55 8.50
C SER A 53 -0.16 -0.84 7.89
N LYS A 54 -0.38 -1.90 8.68
CA LYS A 54 -0.40 -3.29 8.19
C LYS A 54 -1.45 -3.51 7.09
N ARG A 55 -2.68 -2.99 7.28
CA ARG A 55 -3.74 -3.11 6.27
C ARG A 55 -3.35 -2.44 4.95
N LYS A 56 -2.73 -1.25 5.01
CA LYS A 56 -2.25 -0.54 3.81
C LYS A 56 -1.14 -1.29 3.10
N ILE A 57 -0.14 -1.77 3.83
CA ILE A 57 0.95 -2.57 3.27
C ILE A 57 0.40 -3.82 2.57
N ASN A 58 -0.52 -4.53 3.23
CA ASN A 58 -1.15 -5.71 2.66
C ASN A 58 -1.88 -5.34 1.36
N PHE A 59 -2.63 -4.24 1.34
CA PHE A 59 -3.30 -3.77 0.14
C PHE A 59 -2.32 -3.43 -1.01
N VAL A 60 -1.19 -2.79 -0.70
CA VAL A 60 -0.12 -2.51 -1.69
C VAL A 60 0.41 -3.81 -2.27
N ILE A 61 0.77 -4.77 -1.43
CA ILE A 61 1.31 -6.06 -1.85
C ILE A 61 0.31 -6.81 -2.71
N THR A 62 -0.95 -6.90 -2.29
CA THR A 62 -1.99 -7.55 -3.07
C THR A 62 -2.15 -6.88 -4.44
N SER A 63 -2.14 -5.55 -4.49
CA SER A 63 -2.25 -4.81 -5.76
C SER A 63 -1.05 -5.03 -6.68
N LEU A 64 0.18 -5.05 -6.13
CA LEU A 64 1.40 -5.36 -6.89
C LEU A 64 1.39 -6.79 -7.43
N CYS A 65 1.07 -7.77 -6.58
CA CYS A 65 1.01 -9.18 -6.96
C CYS A 65 -0.06 -9.43 -8.02
N GLU A 66 -1.21 -8.75 -7.94
CA GLU A 66 -2.28 -8.88 -8.92
C GLU A 66 -1.83 -8.44 -10.32
N VAL A 67 -1.12 -7.30 -10.41
CA VAL A 67 -0.55 -6.83 -11.68
C VAL A 67 0.52 -7.78 -12.18
N ILE A 68 1.44 -8.20 -11.31
CA ILE A 68 2.53 -9.11 -11.69
C ILE A 68 1.99 -10.47 -12.17
N ASN A 69 1.00 -11.05 -11.48
CA ASN A 69 0.38 -12.31 -11.88
C ASN A 69 -0.35 -12.18 -13.23
N ARG A 70 -0.96 -11.02 -13.49
CA ARG A 70 -1.63 -10.78 -14.77
C ARG A 70 -0.63 -10.69 -15.92
N ILE A 71 0.46 -9.93 -15.76
CA ILE A 71 1.48 -9.80 -16.81
C ILE A 71 2.20 -11.12 -17.05
N THR A 72 2.58 -11.83 -15.99
CA THR A 72 3.34 -13.09 -16.13
C THR A 72 2.53 -14.17 -16.84
N ARG A 73 1.21 -14.23 -16.64
CA ARG A 73 0.31 -15.12 -17.41
C ARG A 73 0.30 -14.78 -18.89
N GLU A 74 0.23 -13.49 -19.24
CA GLU A 74 0.18 -13.05 -20.64
C GLU A 74 1.51 -13.29 -21.38
N TYR A 75 2.62 -13.17 -20.67
CA TYR A 75 3.96 -13.49 -21.18
C TYR A 75 4.39 -14.95 -20.94
N GLU A 76 3.45 -15.82 -20.52
CA GLU A 76 3.64 -17.27 -20.33
C GLU A 76 4.87 -17.62 -19.46
N ILE A 77 5.12 -16.83 -18.42
CA ILE A 77 6.19 -17.11 -17.49
C ILE A 77 5.73 -18.25 -16.59
N GLN A 78 6.43 -19.39 -16.65
CA GLN A 78 6.20 -20.53 -15.79
C GLN A 78 7.16 -20.50 -14.60
N GLY A 79 6.74 -21.06 -13.46
CA GLY A 79 7.57 -21.16 -12.27
C GLY A 79 6.76 -21.50 -11.03
N ILE A 80 7.49 -21.79 -9.95
CA ILE A 80 6.92 -22.08 -8.64
C ILE A 80 6.32 -20.79 -8.07
N GLY A 81 5.09 -20.87 -7.55
CA GLY A 81 4.45 -19.77 -6.86
C GLY A 81 4.99 -19.59 -5.43
N ILE A 82 4.81 -18.40 -4.90
CA ILE A 82 5.04 -18.11 -3.48
C ILE A 82 3.79 -17.49 -2.87
N SER A 83 3.53 -17.83 -1.61
CA SER A 83 2.58 -17.12 -0.77
C SER A 83 3.32 -16.09 0.08
N ILE A 84 2.74 -14.90 0.17
CA ILE A 84 3.22 -13.82 1.02
C ILE A 84 2.32 -13.77 2.25
N CYS A 85 2.93 -13.93 3.42
CA CYS A 85 2.26 -14.01 4.70
C CYS A 85 2.78 -12.93 5.66
N SER A 86 1.87 -12.34 6.43
CA SER A 86 2.18 -11.39 7.49
C SER A 86 2.19 -12.07 8.86
N LYS A 87 3.12 -11.68 9.73
CA LYS A 87 3.17 -12.14 11.13
C LYS A 87 2.07 -11.46 11.95
N THR A 88 1.27 -12.25 12.66
CA THR A 88 0.36 -11.71 13.68
C THR A 88 1.11 -11.51 15.01
N SER A 89 0.45 -10.90 16.01
CA SER A 89 1.02 -10.75 17.36
C SER A 89 1.31 -12.10 18.00
N ASP A 90 0.51 -13.11 17.68
CA ASP A 90 0.80 -14.50 17.99
C ASP A 90 1.75 -15.07 16.94
N LYS A 91 2.99 -15.35 17.35
CA LYS A 91 4.09 -15.75 16.46
C LYS A 91 3.80 -17.01 15.64
N GLU A 92 2.81 -17.81 16.06
CA GLU A 92 2.41 -19.06 15.42
C GLU A 92 1.35 -18.85 14.34
N VAL A 93 0.56 -17.78 14.40
CA VAL A 93 -0.52 -17.53 13.43
C VAL A 93 -0.02 -16.61 12.32
N LYS A 94 0.05 -17.16 11.11
CA LYS A 94 0.40 -16.42 9.88
C LYS A 94 -0.88 -15.98 9.19
N LYS A 95 -0.96 -14.70 8.81
CA LYS A 95 -2.08 -14.17 8.03
C LYS A 95 -1.67 -14.03 6.57
N PHE A 96 -2.32 -14.80 5.71
CA PHE A 96 -2.17 -14.73 4.26
C PHE A 96 -2.44 -13.32 3.73
N VAL A 97 -1.62 -12.87 2.77
CA VAL A 97 -1.72 -11.53 2.15
C VAL A 97 -1.97 -11.66 0.65
N ALA A 98 -1.10 -12.40 -0.06
CA ALA A 98 -1.16 -12.52 -1.52
C ALA A 98 -0.43 -13.78 -2.00
N ILE A 99 -0.69 -14.16 -3.26
CA ILE A 99 0.08 -15.16 -4.00
C ILE A 99 0.79 -14.46 -5.14
N LEU A 100 2.04 -14.83 -5.38
CA LEU A 100 2.82 -14.43 -6.55
C LEU A 100 3.14 -15.68 -7.37
N GLN A 101 2.60 -15.76 -8.58
CA GLN A 101 2.72 -16.92 -9.45
C GLN A 101 3.00 -16.48 -10.88
N PRO A 102 4.21 -16.73 -11.41
CA PRO A 102 5.36 -17.39 -10.78
C PRO A 102 6.12 -16.47 -9.81
N ASN A 103 7.02 -17.05 -9.00
CA ASN A 103 7.95 -16.28 -8.17
C ASN A 103 8.92 -15.47 -9.05
N ILE A 104 8.55 -14.23 -9.36
CA ILE A 104 9.34 -13.30 -10.19
C ILE A 104 10.49 -12.64 -9.42
N LEU A 105 10.60 -12.88 -8.10
CA LEU A 105 11.60 -12.23 -7.25
C LEU A 105 12.97 -12.92 -7.34
N VAL A 106 13.03 -14.16 -7.86
CA VAL A 106 14.29 -14.87 -8.10
C VAL A 106 14.86 -14.52 -9.49
N SER A 107 16.18 -14.42 -9.57
CA SER A 107 16.89 -14.00 -10.80
C SER A 107 16.47 -14.78 -12.05
N PRO A 108 16.40 -16.13 -12.02
CA PRO A 108 16.08 -16.89 -13.23
C PRO A 108 14.70 -16.56 -13.81
N THR A 109 13.69 -16.42 -12.95
CA THR A 109 12.33 -16.07 -13.39
C THR A 109 12.27 -14.63 -13.90
N LYS A 110 13.00 -13.71 -13.25
CA LYS A 110 13.06 -12.30 -13.65
C LYS A 110 13.70 -12.12 -15.02
N GLU A 111 14.79 -12.83 -15.28
CA GLU A 111 15.46 -12.84 -16.59
C GLU A 111 14.55 -13.45 -17.66
N LEU A 112 13.87 -14.55 -17.34
CA LEU A 112 12.89 -15.17 -18.23
C LEU A 112 11.75 -14.20 -18.58
N PHE A 113 11.29 -13.40 -17.62
CA PHE A 113 10.29 -12.37 -17.86
C PHE A 113 10.77 -11.33 -18.86
N ASP A 114 11.97 -10.77 -18.66
CA ASP A 114 12.51 -9.76 -19.57
C ASP A 114 12.65 -10.30 -21.00
N VAL A 115 13.16 -11.53 -21.15
CA VAL A 115 13.32 -12.19 -22.46
C VAL A 115 11.97 -12.45 -23.12
N ASN A 116 11.03 -13.09 -22.42
CA ASN A 116 9.71 -13.41 -22.99
C ASN A 116 8.89 -12.16 -23.31
N PHE A 117 9.02 -11.11 -22.50
CA PHE A 117 8.40 -9.82 -22.74
C PHE A 117 8.89 -9.21 -24.04
N LEU A 118 10.21 -9.07 -24.19
CA LEU A 118 10.82 -8.47 -25.37
C LEU A 118 10.58 -9.31 -26.62
N THR A 119 10.76 -10.63 -26.55
CA THR A 119 10.56 -11.51 -27.71
C THR A 119 9.13 -11.49 -28.21
N LYS A 120 8.11 -11.58 -27.32
CA LYS A 120 6.71 -11.50 -27.74
C LYS A 120 6.37 -10.16 -28.39
N LEU A 121 6.86 -9.06 -27.84
CA LEU A 121 6.57 -7.73 -28.38
C LEU A 121 7.40 -7.39 -29.62
N GLN A 122 8.65 -7.84 -29.73
CA GLN A 122 9.50 -7.57 -30.89
C GLN A 122 9.10 -8.40 -32.12
N ASN A 123 8.69 -9.65 -31.93
CA ASN A 123 8.33 -10.56 -33.01
C ASN A 123 6.88 -10.41 -33.51
N SER A 124 6.06 -9.58 -32.86
CA SER A 124 4.68 -9.30 -33.30
C SER A 124 4.66 -8.35 -34.51
N GLU A 125 3.56 -8.33 -35.28
CA GLU A 125 3.37 -7.30 -36.30
C GLU A 125 3.13 -5.92 -35.68
N PRO A 126 3.41 -4.80 -36.39
CA PRO A 126 3.24 -3.44 -35.86
C PRO A 126 1.85 -3.16 -35.29
N GLU A 127 0.79 -3.66 -35.94
CA GLU A 127 -0.58 -3.47 -35.47
C GLU A 127 -0.84 -4.24 -34.16
N ASP A 128 -0.37 -5.49 -34.08
CA ASP A 128 -0.45 -6.29 -32.87
C ASP A 128 0.34 -5.66 -31.71
N LYS A 129 1.52 -5.10 -32.00
CA LYS A 129 2.32 -4.36 -31.01
C LYS A 129 1.53 -3.18 -30.46
N TYR A 130 0.89 -2.40 -31.33
CA TYR A 130 0.09 -1.25 -30.94
C TYR A 130 -1.11 -1.65 -30.07
N VAL A 131 -1.86 -2.69 -30.47
CA VAL A 131 -3.00 -3.21 -29.72
C VAL A 131 -2.56 -3.70 -28.34
N ARG A 132 -1.45 -4.45 -28.27
CA ARG A 132 -0.88 -4.93 -27.00
C ARG A 132 -0.42 -3.78 -26.12
N LEU A 133 0.31 -2.82 -26.67
CA LEU A 133 0.80 -1.66 -25.92
C LEU A 133 -0.36 -0.83 -25.36
N THR A 134 -1.40 -0.58 -26.16
CA THR A 134 -2.63 0.09 -25.71
C THR A 134 -3.28 -0.64 -24.54
N LYS A 135 -3.36 -1.97 -24.61
CA LYS A 135 -3.92 -2.81 -23.55
C LYS A 135 -3.09 -2.72 -22.26
N GLU A 136 -1.77 -2.75 -22.37
CA GLU A 136 -0.88 -2.65 -21.22
C GLU A 136 -0.93 -1.25 -20.58
N ILE A 137 -1.03 -0.19 -21.38
CA ILE A 137 -1.19 1.18 -20.85
C ILE A 137 -2.49 1.31 -20.07
N LYS A 138 -3.62 0.83 -20.60
CA LYS A 138 -4.91 0.82 -19.86
C LYS A 138 -4.82 0.03 -18.55
N ARG A 139 -4.05 -1.05 -18.53
CA ARG A 139 -3.81 -1.83 -17.31
C ARG A 139 -3.01 -1.02 -16.29
N LEU A 140 -1.96 -0.33 -16.73
CA LEU A 140 -1.16 0.54 -15.89
C LEU A 140 -1.95 1.74 -15.37
N GLU A 141 -2.87 2.31 -16.16
CA GLU A 141 -3.80 3.35 -15.68
C GLU A 141 -4.70 2.84 -14.55
N TYR A 142 -5.30 1.66 -14.73
CA TYR A 142 -6.09 1.06 -13.67
C TYR A 142 -5.26 0.82 -12.40
N PHE A 143 -4.02 0.36 -12.57
CA PHE A 143 -3.09 0.17 -11.46
C PHE A 143 -2.66 1.49 -10.79
N LEU A 144 -2.40 2.54 -11.57
CA LEU A 144 -2.08 3.88 -11.09
C LEU A 144 -3.17 4.40 -10.15
N THR A 145 -4.45 4.30 -10.55
CA THR A 145 -5.56 4.74 -9.67
C THR A 145 -5.61 3.98 -8.34
N ARG A 146 -5.14 2.73 -8.29
CA ARG A 146 -5.05 1.96 -7.03
C ARG A 146 -3.88 2.41 -6.18
N LEU A 147 -2.72 2.70 -6.78
CA LEU A 147 -1.56 3.23 -6.08
C LEU A 147 -1.82 4.62 -5.51
N GLU A 148 -2.45 5.50 -6.29
CA GLU A 148 -2.79 6.86 -5.85
C GLU A 148 -3.73 6.86 -4.65
N LYS A 149 -4.68 5.91 -4.57
CA LYS A 149 -5.51 5.74 -3.37
C LYS A 149 -4.66 5.39 -2.15
N VAL A 150 -3.62 4.58 -2.30
CA VAL A 150 -2.73 4.25 -1.18
C VAL A 150 -1.96 5.48 -0.69
N VAL A 151 -1.45 6.29 -1.61
CA VAL A 151 -0.65 7.48 -1.29
C VAL A 151 -1.53 8.62 -0.77
N GLY A 152 -2.70 8.85 -1.40
CA GLY A 152 -3.60 9.97 -1.12
C GLY A 152 -4.37 9.85 0.19
N PHE A 153 -4.73 8.63 0.62
CA PHE A 153 -5.35 8.44 1.94
C PHE A 153 -4.25 8.33 3.02
N HIS A 154 -3.90 9.43 3.67
CA HIS A 154 -3.03 9.53 4.86
C HIS A 154 -1.69 8.76 4.75
N SER A 155 -0.73 9.36 4.05
CA SER A 155 0.67 8.90 3.91
C SER A 155 1.40 8.60 5.24
N LEU A 156 0.92 9.14 6.37
CA LEU A 156 1.50 9.04 7.72
C LEU A 156 1.82 7.63 8.25
N HIS A 157 1.34 6.56 7.59
CA HIS A 157 1.47 5.18 8.06
C HIS A 157 2.29 4.27 7.16
N LEU A 158 2.79 4.78 6.03
CA LEU A 158 3.78 4.11 5.20
C LEU A 158 5.15 4.72 5.49
N GLU A 159 6.20 3.94 5.27
CA GLU A 159 7.56 4.46 5.37
C GLU A 159 7.83 5.40 4.19
N ASP A 160 8.53 6.51 4.46
CA ASP A 160 8.84 7.54 3.46
C ASP A 160 9.48 6.97 2.20
N LYS A 161 10.36 5.96 2.36
CA LYS A 161 10.98 5.25 1.25
C LYS A 161 9.97 4.54 0.36
N ILE A 162 8.99 3.84 0.94
CA ILE A 162 7.94 3.14 0.18
C ILE A 162 7.05 4.17 -0.54
N ILE A 163 6.71 5.26 0.14
CA ILE A 163 5.91 6.35 -0.45
C ILE A 163 6.66 6.96 -1.64
N GLN A 164 7.96 7.22 -1.49
CA GLN A 164 8.80 7.78 -2.54
C GLN A 164 8.88 6.85 -3.75
N GLU A 165 9.13 5.55 -3.54
CA GLU A 165 9.20 4.57 -4.62
C GLU A 165 7.85 4.40 -5.34
N ILE A 166 6.72 4.43 -4.60
CA ILE A 166 5.39 4.45 -5.22
C ILE A 166 5.20 5.74 -6.04
N GLY A 167 5.59 6.90 -5.49
CA GLY A 167 5.46 8.19 -6.16
C GLY A 167 6.25 8.24 -7.47
N VAL A 168 7.50 7.76 -7.45
CA VAL A 168 8.35 7.66 -8.66
C VAL A 168 7.67 6.75 -9.69
N LEU A 169 7.19 5.58 -9.28
CA LEU A 169 6.49 4.65 -10.17
C LEU A 169 5.22 5.26 -10.78
N CYS A 170 4.45 6.04 -10.02
CA CYS A 170 3.29 6.74 -10.54
C CYS A 170 3.67 7.74 -11.64
N LEU A 171 4.72 8.52 -11.43
CA LEU A 171 5.23 9.46 -12.43
C LEU A 171 5.70 8.74 -13.70
N ASP A 172 6.44 7.64 -13.56
CA ASP A 172 6.88 6.85 -14.72
C ASP A 172 5.71 6.32 -15.56
N ILE A 173 4.61 5.89 -14.91
CA ILE A 173 3.40 5.44 -15.60
C ILE A 173 2.74 6.61 -16.35
N ILE A 174 2.67 7.79 -15.74
CA ILE A 174 2.12 9.00 -16.37
C ILE A 174 2.96 9.41 -17.59
N ASP A 175 4.28 9.42 -17.46
CA ASP A 175 5.20 9.77 -18.55
C ASP A 175 5.11 8.78 -19.71
N LEU A 176 5.03 7.48 -19.42
CA LEU A 176 4.83 6.45 -20.44
C LEU A 176 3.51 6.66 -21.20
N LYS A 177 2.43 6.94 -20.48
CA LYS A 177 1.12 7.22 -21.08
C LYS A 177 1.19 8.43 -22.01
N LYS A 178 1.74 9.54 -21.52
CA LYS A 178 1.83 10.79 -22.29
C LYS A 178 2.63 10.57 -23.58
N THR A 179 3.77 9.90 -23.48
CA THR A 179 4.62 9.55 -24.62
C THR A 179 3.86 8.69 -25.63
N PHE A 180 3.06 7.72 -25.18
CA PHE A 180 2.24 6.91 -26.06
C PHE A 180 1.13 7.69 -26.76
N GLU A 181 0.45 8.60 -26.05
CA GLU A 181 -0.60 9.45 -26.63
C GLU A 181 -0.04 10.41 -27.69
N GLU A 182 1.13 11.00 -27.45
CA GLU A 182 1.83 11.85 -28.43
C GLU A 182 2.20 11.07 -29.70
N ASN A 183 2.72 9.85 -29.53
CA ASN A 183 3.08 8.98 -30.65
C ASN A 183 1.85 8.52 -31.45
N LYS A 184 0.73 8.25 -30.77
CA LYS A 184 -0.53 7.90 -31.43
C LYS A 184 -0.99 9.01 -32.38
N ILE A 185 -0.94 10.27 -31.92
CA ILE A 185 -1.31 11.43 -32.74
C ILE A 185 -0.40 11.53 -33.97
N PHE A 186 0.91 11.31 -33.79
CA PHE A 186 1.88 11.36 -34.89
C PHE A 186 1.65 10.25 -35.93
N GLU A 187 1.31 9.03 -35.50
CA GLU A 187 1.03 7.92 -36.42
C GLU A 187 -0.29 8.09 -37.18
N GLU A 188 -1.33 8.64 -36.53
CA GLU A 188 -2.62 8.95 -37.18
C GLU A 188 -2.44 9.96 -38.33
N LEU A 189 -1.49 10.88 -38.21
CA LEU A 189 -1.16 11.88 -39.25
C LEU A 189 -0.36 11.29 -40.42
N ASN A 190 0.35 10.18 -40.26
CA ASN A 190 1.27 9.63 -41.26
C ASN A 190 0.75 8.41 -42.06
N THR A 191 -0.51 7.99 -41.85
CA THR A 191 -1.24 6.91 -42.58
C THR A 191 -0.62 5.49 -42.60
N LYS A 192 0.65 5.30 -42.23
CA LYS A 192 1.28 3.98 -42.05
C LYS A 192 1.97 3.88 -40.68
N ARG A 193 1.44 2.98 -39.83
CA ARG A 193 2.08 2.58 -38.57
C ARG A 193 3.30 1.75 -38.86
N THR A 194 4.47 2.37 -38.75
CA THR A 194 5.76 1.71 -39.06
C THR A 194 6.59 1.45 -37.81
N PHE A 195 6.33 2.16 -36.69
CA PHE A 195 7.12 2.07 -35.47
C PHE A 195 6.28 2.23 -34.21
N VAL A 196 6.18 1.17 -33.40
CA VAL A 196 5.58 1.23 -32.06
C VAL A 196 6.65 1.56 -31.04
N TYR A 197 6.69 2.83 -30.60
CA TYR A 197 7.55 3.33 -29.52
C TYR A 197 7.01 2.96 -28.13
N GLY A 198 7.88 2.89 -27.11
CA GLY A 198 7.45 2.73 -25.71
C GLY A 198 7.57 1.31 -25.13
N ILE A 199 8.02 0.31 -25.91
CA ILE A 199 8.17 -1.08 -25.43
C ILE A 199 9.24 -1.17 -24.34
N SER A 200 10.36 -0.47 -24.50
CA SER A 200 11.47 -0.51 -23.55
C SER A 200 11.11 0.20 -22.24
N GLU A 201 10.37 1.29 -22.35
CA GLU A 201 9.85 2.11 -21.27
C GLU A 201 8.80 1.32 -20.48
N LEU A 202 7.89 0.62 -21.18
CA LEU A 202 6.92 -0.28 -20.56
C LEU A 202 7.62 -1.40 -19.77
N LEU A 203 8.67 -2.02 -20.33
CA LEU A 203 9.45 -3.03 -19.61
C LEU A 203 10.08 -2.44 -18.34
N ASN A 204 10.62 -1.23 -18.42
CA ASN A 204 11.24 -0.55 -17.28
C ASN A 204 10.21 -0.25 -16.18
N VAL A 205 8.98 0.16 -16.54
CA VAL A 205 7.88 0.32 -15.57
C VAL A 205 7.58 -1.01 -14.88
N TYR A 206 7.48 -2.12 -15.62
CA TYR A 206 7.26 -3.43 -15.00
C TYR A 206 8.41 -3.88 -14.09
N ARG A 207 9.66 -3.61 -14.46
CA ARG A 207 10.82 -3.85 -13.59
C ARG A 207 10.75 -3.03 -12.30
N LYS A 208 10.30 -1.77 -12.38
CA LYS A 208 10.08 -0.93 -11.20
C LYS A 208 8.95 -1.46 -10.31
N ILE A 209 7.85 -1.97 -10.90
CA ILE A 209 6.77 -2.65 -10.14
C ILE A 209 7.31 -3.86 -9.37
N ILE A 210 8.11 -4.72 -10.02
CA ILE A 210 8.71 -5.90 -9.38
C ILE A 210 9.67 -5.47 -8.27
N LYS A 211 10.51 -4.44 -8.52
CA LYS A 211 11.43 -3.89 -7.52
C LYS A 211 10.70 -3.31 -6.31
N LEU A 212 9.59 -2.61 -6.53
CA LEU A 212 8.76 -2.08 -5.44
C LEU A 212 8.19 -3.19 -4.57
N LEU A 213 7.72 -4.30 -5.17
CA LEU A 213 7.27 -5.46 -4.41
C LEU A 213 8.39 -6.03 -3.52
N ASP A 214 9.60 -6.18 -4.06
CA ASP A 214 10.77 -6.67 -3.30
C ASP A 214 11.11 -5.74 -2.12
N ILE A 215 11.08 -4.41 -2.33
CA ILE A 215 11.31 -3.42 -1.27
C ILE A 215 10.24 -3.57 -0.17
N VAL A 216 8.96 -3.61 -0.53
CA VAL A 216 7.86 -3.67 0.44
C VAL A 216 7.91 -4.97 1.26
N ILE A 217 8.28 -6.10 0.64
CA ILE A 217 8.44 -7.38 1.34
C ILE A 217 9.60 -7.33 2.34
N LYS A 218 10.75 -6.79 1.93
CA LYS A 218 11.97 -6.72 2.76
C LYS A 218 11.80 -5.79 3.96
N GLU A 219 11.29 -4.59 3.74
CA GLU A 219 11.13 -3.58 4.81
C GLU A 219 10.13 -4.02 5.90
N LYS A 220 9.12 -4.83 5.53
CA LYS A 220 8.06 -5.24 6.47
C LYS A 220 8.25 -6.63 7.07
N HIS A 221 9.43 -7.23 6.89
CA HIS A 221 9.80 -8.55 7.42
C HIS A 221 8.71 -9.61 7.18
N LEU A 222 8.10 -9.59 6.00
CA LEU A 222 7.06 -10.55 5.63
C LEU A 222 7.68 -11.93 5.40
N ILE A 223 6.91 -12.97 5.69
CA ILE A 223 7.35 -14.35 5.49
C ILE A 223 6.91 -14.75 4.08
N ILE A 224 7.87 -15.22 3.29
CA ILE A 224 7.63 -15.84 2.00
C ILE A 224 7.63 -17.35 2.20
N GLU A 225 6.60 -18.03 1.71
CA GLU A 225 6.53 -19.48 1.70
C GLU A 225 6.36 -19.98 0.28
N ASN A 226 7.03 -21.08 -0.06
CA ASN A 226 6.80 -21.73 -1.34
C ASN A 226 5.39 -22.31 -1.33
N THR A 227 4.61 -22.05 -2.38
CA THR A 227 3.36 -22.79 -2.56
C THR A 227 3.74 -24.20 -2.96
N ASN A 228 3.85 -25.10 -1.99
CA ASN A 228 3.88 -26.52 -2.28
C ASN A 228 2.56 -26.83 -2.99
N THR A 229 2.65 -27.19 -4.27
CA THR A 229 1.59 -27.95 -4.93
C THR A 229 1.54 -29.30 -4.24
N ASN A 230 0.83 -29.38 -3.11
CA ASN A 230 0.23 -30.62 -2.66
C ASN A 230 -0.83 -30.95 -3.71
N ASN A 231 -0.39 -31.62 -4.77
CA ASN A 231 -1.28 -32.38 -5.62
C ASN A 231 -1.78 -33.55 -4.77
N GLY A 232 -2.96 -33.38 -4.19
CA GLY A 232 -3.87 -34.46 -3.83
C GLY A 232 -4.99 -34.48 -4.86
#